data_AF-A0A946E9I8-F1
#
_entry.id   AF-A0A946E9I8-F1
#
_cell.length_a   1.000
_cell.length_b   1.000
_cell.length_c   1.000
_cell.angle_alpha   90.00
_cell.angle_beta   90.00
_cell.angle_gamma   90.00
#
_symmetry.space_group_name_H-M   'P 1'
#
loop_
_entity.id
_entity.type
_entity.pdbx_description
1 polymer ?
#
loop_
_entity_poly.entity_id
_entity_poly.type
_entity_poly.pdbx_seq_one_letter_code
_entity_poly.pdbx_strand_id
1 'polypeptide(L)'
;MNNLDEPINPNQVAESSPIKKSNVMIDDFGIDIPVETVPLPSRGIIYKTEGALFGQETLDIKPMTAKEEDILTSRAYIKNGSVISKLISSCLTNKNINPDDLISGDRNALLIALRITGYGSDYELEITCPECSKSSKNSFDLSTLSIKRLVVDPVEIGVNEFEVELPVTKKTVKVRFLTGKDEREMMTISERKKKSGLNTESAITDRLNRSILAVGDITDKNKISMFVRNMPVRDSLSLRKFLDNHEPGVDMKSHMTCTHCHEESEVDLPIGASFFWPDA
;
A
#
# COMPACT_ATOMS: atom_id res chain seq x y z
N MET A 1 -13.38 -5.84 72.04
CA MET A 1 -13.39 -7.08 71.23
C MET A 1 -14.13 -6.75 69.95
N ASN A 2 -13.40 -6.37 68.90
CA ASN A 2 -13.97 -6.15 67.57
C ASN A 2 -13.64 -7.38 66.75
N ASN A 3 -14.67 -8.15 66.38
CA ASN A 3 -14.57 -9.34 65.55
C ASN A 3 -13.99 -8.95 64.18
N LEU A 4 -12.76 -9.37 63.90
CA LEU A 4 -12.11 -9.25 62.58
C LEU A 4 -11.94 -10.61 61.88
N ASP A 5 -12.51 -11.69 62.43
CA ASP A 5 -12.33 -13.06 61.93
C ASP A 5 -13.67 -13.72 61.56
N GLU A 6 -14.56 -13.01 60.85
CA GLU A 6 -15.61 -13.70 60.09
C GLU A 6 -15.17 -13.84 58.62
N PRO A 7 -15.06 -15.08 58.09
CA PRO A 7 -14.70 -15.28 56.69
C PRO A 7 -15.79 -14.70 55.78
N ILE A 8 -15.37 -13.84 54.85
CA ILE A 8 -16.26 -13.25 53.84
C ILE A 8 -16.93 -14.40 53.07
N ASN A 9 -18.26 -14.46 53.13
CA ASN A 9 -19.05 -15.44 52.39
C ASN A 9 -18.87 -15.20 50.87
N PRO A 10 -18.34 -16.16 50.09
CA PRO A 10 -18.12 -15.98 48.65
C PRO A 10 -19.40 -15.64 47.87
N ASN A 11 -20.57 -15.97 48.41
CA ASN A 11 -21.87 -15.68 47.81
C ASN A 11 -22.42 -14.28 48.15
N GLN A 12 -21.68 -13.46 48.90
CA GLN A 12 -22.02 -12.06 49.19
C GLN A 12 -21.19 -11.05 48.39
N VAL A 13 -20.31 -11.50 47.48
CA VAL A 13 -19.77 -10.62 46.46
C VAL A 13 -20.91 -10.32 45.48
N ALA A 14 -21.60 -9.19 45.71
CA ALA A 14 -22.57 -8.67 44.76
C ALA A 14 -21.94 -8.73 43.36
N GLU A 15 -22.65 -9.35 42.41
CA GLU A 15 -22.28 -9.38 41.01
C GLU A 15 -21.78 -7.99 40.62
N SER A 16 -20.49 -7.88 40.32
CA SER A 16 -19.90 -6.62 39.88
C SER A 16 -20.66 -6.19 38.63
N SER A 17 -21.40 -5.09 38.74
CA SER A 17 -22.12 -4.50 37.62
C SER A 17 -21.20 -4.48 36.40
N PRO A 18 -21.63 -5.00 35.23
CA PRO A 18 -20.78 -5.01 34.05
C PRO A 18 -20.38 -3.57 33.76
N ILE A 19 -19.07 -3.31 33.63
CA ILE A 19 -18.53 -2.00 33.27
C ILE A 19 -19.24 -1.57 31.98
N LYS A 20 -20.15 -0.59 32.08
CA LYS A 20 -20.77 0.02 30.91
C LYS A 20 -19.64 0.66 30.11
N LYS A 21 -19.32 0.08 28.95
CA LYS A 21 -18.48 0.73 27.96
C LYS A 21 -19.31 1.84 27.33
N SER A 22 -19.29 3.04 27.91
CA SER A 22 -19.79 4.23 27.23
C SER A 22 -18.87 4.52 26.04
N ASN A 23 -19.47 4.84 24.90
CA ASN A 23 -18.72 5.33 23.76
C ASN A 23 -18.72 6.85 23.84
N VAL A 24 -17.75 7.39 24.58
CA VAL A 24 -17.58 8.84 24.84
C VAL A 24 -17.77 9.70 23.57
N MET A 25 -17.30 9.25 22.41
CA MET A 25 -17.45 10.00 21.14
C MET A 25 -18.92 10.17 20.72
N ILE A 26 -19.73 9.13 20.86
CA ILE A 26 -21.16 9.18 20.51
C ILE A 26 -21.96 9.76 21.68
N ASP A 27 -21.70 9.28 22.89
CA ASP A 27 -22.50 9.57 24.09
C ASP A 27 -22.33 11.03 24.54
N ASP A 28 -21.10 11.55 24.51
CA ASP A 28 -20.79 12.89 25.04
C ASP A 28 -20.61 13.94 23.93
N PHE A 29 -20.16 13.52 22.74
CA PHE A 29 -19.87 14.44 21.62
C PHE A 29 -20.80 14.28 20.42
N GLY A 30 -21.64 13.24 20.35
CA GLY A 30 -22.54 13.01 19.22
C GLY A 30 -21.83 12.75 17.89
N ILE A 31 -20.55 12.36 17.93
CA ILE A 31 -19.72 12.10 16.76
C ILE A 31 -19.74 10.60 16.48
N ASP A 32 -20.43 10.22 15.41
CA ASP A 32 -20.33 8.89 14.83
C ASP A 32 -19.18 8.88 13.81
N ILE A 33 -18.29 7.89 13.90
CA ILE A 33 -17.14 7.77 13.00
C ILE A 33 -17.57 6.85 11.86
N PRO A 34 -17.81 7.37 10.65
CA PRO A 34 -18.29 6.55 9.55
C PRO A 34 -17.23 5.51 9.16
N VAL A 35 -17.70 4.34 8.75
CA VAL A 35 -16.87 3.29 8.17
C VAL A 35 -17.06 3.34 6.65
N GLU A 36 -15.94 3.37 5.93
CA GLU A 36 -15.90 3.36 4.48
C GLU A 36 -15.43 1.99 3.98
N THR A 37 -16.14 1.42 3.02
CA THR A 37 -15.82 0.12 2.43
C THR A 37 -15.03 0.30 1.13
N VAL A 38 -13.74 -0.05 1.16
CA VAL A 38 -12.82 0.16 0.05
C VAL A 38 -12.64 -1.13 -0.76
N PRO A 39 -12.91 -1.12 -2.08
CA PRO A 39 -12.65 -2.27 -2.94
C PRO A 39 -11.15 -2.58 -3.07
N LEU A 40 -10.77 -3.85 -2.92
CA LEU A 40 -9.42 -4.33 -3.18
C LEU A 40 -9.22 -4.68 -4.66
N PRO A 41 -8.30 -4.02 -5.39
CA PRO A 41 -7.95 -4.37 -6.76
C PRO A 41 -7.69 -5.86 -7.00
N SER A 42 -7.01 -6.53 -6.06
CA SER A 42 -6.68 -7.96 -6.13
C SER A 42 -7.85 -8.92 -5.86
N ARG A 43 -8.94 -8.43 -5.28
CA ARG A 43 -10.06 -9.23 -4.72
C ARG A 43 -9.64 -10.27 -3.69
N GLY A 44 -8.46 -10.10 -3.10
CA GLY A 44 -7.93 -10.99 -2.08
C GLY A 44 -7.52 -12.38 -2.58
N ILE A 45 -7.49 -12.62 -3.90
CA ILE A 45 -7.31 -13.96 -4.50
C ILE A 45 -5.90 -14.51 -4.30
N ILE A 46 -4.90 -13.63 -4.18
CA ILE A 46 -3.47 -13.98 -4.16
C ILE A 46 -2.86 -13.97 -2.74
N TYR A 47 -3.69 -13.84 -1.71
CA TYR A 47 -3.24 -13.89 -0.32
C TYR A 47 -3.45 -15.28 0.28
N LYS A 48 -2.57 -15.67 1.21
CA LYS A 48 -2.60 -16.99 1.84
C LYS A 48 -3.98 -17.34 2.37
N THR A 49 -4.44 -18.55 2.06
CA THR A 49 -5.78 -19.04 2.37
C THR A 49 -6.10 -19.05 3.86
N GLU A 50 -5.10 -19.20 4.73
CA GLU A 50 -5.28 -19.12 6.19
C GLU A 50 -5.26 -17.68 6.73
N GLY A 51 -4.98 -16.70 5.88
CA GLY A 51 -4.82 -15.29 6.25
C GLY A 51 -6.12 -14.49 6.19
N ALA A 52 -6.18 -13.39 6.95
CA ALA A 52 -7.36 -12.51 7.03
C ALA A 52 -7.69 -11.76 5.73
N LEU A 53 -6.81 -11.80 4.73
CA LEU A 53 -6.97 -11.11 3.44
C LEU A 53 -7.52 -12.00 2.33
N PHE A 54 -7.48 -13.33 2.50
CA PHE A 54 -7.91 -14.23 1.45
C PHE A 54 -9.42 -14.10 1.20
N GLY A 55 -9.79 -13.99 -0.08
CA GLY A 55 -11.17 -13.85 -0.52
C GLY A 55 -11.86 -12.54 -0.10
N GLN A 56 -11.11 -11.56 0.42
CA GLN A 56 -11.66 -10.24 0.72
C GLN A 56 -11.72 -9.39 -0.56
N GLU A 57 -12.93 -9.10 -1.04
CA GLU A 57 -13.13 -8.18 -2.17
C GLU A 57 -13.04 -6.71 -1.77
N THR A 58 -13.29 -6.41 -0.50
CA THR A 58 -13.31 -5.08 0.09
C THR A 58 -12.71 -5.08 1.48
N LEU A 59 -12.19 -3.95 1.94
CA LEU A 59 -11.79 -3.73 3.33
C LEU A 59 -12.44 -2.48 3.88
N ASP A 60 -12.85 -2.55 5.14
CA ASP A 60 -13.45 -1.44 5.85
C ASP A 60 -12.38 -0.60 6.55
N ILE A 61 -12.45 0.71 6.37
CA ILE A 61 -11.58 1.70 7.02
C ILE A 61 -12.43 2.72 7.78
N LYS A 62 -11.86 3.28 8.85
CA LYS A 62 -12.32 4.54 9.44
C LYS A 62 -11.53 5.71 8.84
N PRO A 63 -12.09 6.93 8.81
CA PRO A 63 -11.33 8.11 8.44
C PRO A 63 -10.14 8.35 9.37
N MET A 64 -9.17 9.12 8.87
CA MET A 64 -8.05 9.61 9.67
C MET A 64 -8.54 10.61 10.72
N THR A 65 -7.92 10.59 11.89
CA THR A 65 -8.14 11.57 12.96
C THR A 65 -6.82 12.28 13.28
N ALA A 66 -6.82 13.22 14.23
CA ALA A 66 -5.59 13.84 14.73
C ALA A 66 -4.53 12.82 15.19
N LYS A 67 -4.95 11.62 15.65
CA LYS A 67 -4.01 10.54 15.97
C LYS A 67 -3.28 9.99 14.74
N GLU A 68 -3.95 9.94 13.59
CA GLU A 68 -3.35 9.50 12.33
C GLU A 68 -2.48 10.60 11.71
N GLU A 69 -2.80 11.88 11.93
CA GLU A 69 -1.90 13.01 11.62
C GLU A 69 -0.55 12.89 12.33
N ASP A 70 -0.55 12.50 13.60
CA ASP A 70 0.70 12.23 14.34
C ASP A 70 1.53 11.10 13.70
N ILE A 71 0.86 10.09 13.11
CA ILE A 71 1.56 9.00 12.39
C ILE A 71 2.21 9.55 11.14
N LEU A 72 1.47 10.33 10.35
CA LEU A 72 1.93 10.94 9.10
C LEU A 72 3.15 11.85 9.34
N THR A 73 3.14 12.65 10.40
CA THR A 73 4.22 13.60 10.70
C THR A 73 5.39 12.99 11.50
N SER A 74 5.28 11.74 11.93
CA SER A 74 6.29 11.06 12.74
C SER A 74 7.59 10.83 11.97
N ARG A 75 8.63 11.61 12.32
CA ARG A 75 9.99 11.44 11.77
C ARG A 75 10.55 10.03 11.93
N ALA A 76 10.19 9.33 13.01
CA ALA A 76 10.65 7.96 13.25
C ALA A 76 10.04 6.99 12.23
N TYR A 77 8.73 7.11 11.95
CA TYR A 77 8.03 6.28 10.97
C TYR A 77 8.38 6.63 9.52
N ILE A 78 8.66 7.91 9.25
CA ILE A 78 9.17 8.32 7.94
C ILE A 78 10.56 7.71 7.69
N LYS A 79 11.49 7.88 8.64
CA LYS A 79 12.89 7.43 8.50
C LYS A 79 13.05 5.91 8.39
N ASN A 80 12.15 5.12 8.96
CA ASN A 80 12.20 3.66 8.86
C ASN A 80 11.25 3.09 7.78
N GLY A 81 10.55 3.96 7.05
CA GLY A 81 9.59 3.59 6.00
C GLY A 81 8.32 2.90 6.49
N SER A 82 7.96 2.99 7.78
CA SER A 82 6.76 2.33 8.33
C SER A 82 5.52 3.22 8.39
N VAL A 83 5.62 4.50 8.00
CA VAL A 83 4.51 5.47 8.10
C VAL A 83 3.23 4.99 7.43
N ILE A 84 3.31 4.55 6.18
CA ILE A 84 2.16 4.06 5.40
C ILE A 84 1.53 2.82 6.05
N SER A 85 2.34 1.83 6.41
CA SER A 85 1.84 0.61 7.03
C SER A 85 1.21 0.89 8.40
N LYS A 86 1.76 1.86 9.16
CA LYS A 86 1.19 2.26 10.45
C LYS A 86 -0.13 3.01 10.29
N LEU A 87 -0.22 3.89 9.28
CA LEU A 87 -1.42 4.63 8.93
C LEU A 87 -2.56 3.66 8.57
N ILE A 88 -2.33 2.81 7.57
CA ILE A 88 -3.32 1.82 7.11
C ILE A 88 -3.75 0.92 8.29
N SER A 89 -2.79 0.44 9.10
CA SER A 89 -3.10 -0.39 10.27
C SER A 89 -3.97 0.35 11.31
N SER A 90 -3.76 1.65 11.50
CA SER A 90 -4.56 2.46 12.43
C SER A 90 -6.00 2.63 11.92
N CYS A 91 -6.17 2.81 10.61
CA CYS A 91 -7.48 3.05 9.98
C CYS A 91 -8.28 1.79 9.64
N LEU A 92 -7.66 0.63 9.41
CA LEU A 92 -8.39 -0.61 9.15
C LEU A 92 -9.28 -0.99 10.34
N THR A 93 -10.54 -1.36 10.11
CA THR A 93 -11.40 -1.84 11.19
C THR A 93 -10.95 -3.23 11.67
N ASN A 94 -10.57 -4.11 10.73
CA ASN A 94 -10.02 -5.43 11.03
C ASN A 94 -8.53 -5.35 11.40
N LYS A 95 -8.23 -5.51 12.70
CA LYS A 95 -6.87 -5.44 13.25
C LYS A 95 -6.02 -6.70 13.04
N ASN A 96 -6.59 -7.77 12.47
CA ASN A 96 -5.85 -8.99 12.13
C ASN A 96 -5.12 -8.88 10.77
N ILE A 97 -5.40 -7.82 10.00
CA ILE A 97 -4.74 -7.56 8.73
C ILE A 97 -3.44 -6.80 8.97
N ASN A 98 -2.35 -7.34 8.44
CA ASN A 98 -1.06 -6.68 8.42
C ASN A 98 -0.86 -5.94 7.08
N PRO A 99 -0.78 -4.59 7.06
CA PRO A 99 -0.65 -3.84 5.82
C PRO A 99 0.66 -4.09 5.04
N ASP A 100 1.66 -4.70 5.66
CA ASP A 100 2.90 -5.07 4.99
C ASP A 100 2.76 -6.32 4.10
N ASP A 101 1.71 -7.11 4.31
CA ASP A 101 1.41 -8.29 3.50
C ASP A 101 0.56 -7.94 2.27
N LEU A 102 -0.08 -6.77 2.26
CA LEU A 102 -0.80 -6.25 1.10
C LEU A 102 0.17 -5.95 -0.05
N ILE A 103 -0.21 -6.31 -1.28
CA ILE A 103 0.49 -5.85 -2.48
C ILE A 103 0.37 -4.34 -2.66
N SER A 104 1.31 -3.74 -3.38
CA SER A 104 1.40 -2.30 -3.60
C SER A 104 0.09 -1.69 -4.11
N GLY A 105 -0.56 -2.31 -5.10
CA GLY A 105 -1.81 -1.80 -5.66
C GLY A 105 -2.99 -1.76 -4.69
N ASP A 106 -3.15 -2.79 -3.85
CA ASP A 106 -4.19 -2.80 -2.81
C ASP A 106 -3.90 -1.76 -1.72
N ARG A 107 -2.63 -1.55 -1.38
CA ARG A 107 -2.22 -0.48 -0.44
C ARG A 107 -2.53 0.89 -1.02
N ASN A 108 -2.25 1.11 -2.30
CA ASN A 108 -2.54 2.37 -2.97
C ASN A 108 -4.05 2.67 -3.00
N ALA A 109 -4.89 1.66 -3.24
CA ALA A 109 -6.35 1.81 -3.17
C ALA A 109 -6.81 2.28 -1.78
N LEU A 110 -6.27 1.68 -0.71
CA LEU A 110 -6.57 2.12 0.67
C LEU A 110 -6.06 3.54 0.94
N LEU A 111 -4.88 3.91 0.45
CA LEU A 111 -4.33 5.25 0.64
C LEU A 111 -5.15 6.34 -0.06
N ILE A 112 -5.65 6.06 -1.25
CA ILE A 112 -6.52 6.97 -2.00
C ILE A 112 -7.85 7.15 -1.26
N ALA A 113 -8.46 6.07 -0.79
CA ALA A 113 -9.67 6.16 0.02
C ALA A 113 -9.45 6.95 1.33
N LEU A 114 -8.33 6.73 2.01
CA LEU A 114 -7.95 7.50 3.20
C LEU A 114 -7.74 8.99 2.87
N ARG A 115 -7.10 9.30 1.75
CA ARG A 115 -6.92 10.68 1.29
C ARG A 115 -8.26 11.36 1.02
N ILE A 116 -9.17 10.68 0.31
CA ILE A 116 -10.50 11.19 -0.01
C ILE A 116 -11.29 11.46 1.27
N THR A 117 -11.34 10.49 2.19
CA THR A 117 -12.11 10.61 3.44
C THR A 117 -11.49 11.59 4.45
N GLY A 118 -10.18 11.82 4.39
CA GLY A 118 -9.47 12.71 5.30
C GLY A 118 -9.40 14.17 4.85
N TYR A 119 -9.08 14.42 3.58
CA TYR A 119 -8.80 15.76 3.06
C TYR A 119 -9.63 16.13 1.82
N GLY A 120 -10.59 15.29 1.42
CA GLY A 120 -11.41 15.48 0.22
C GLY A 120 -10.81 14.82 -1.03
N SER A 121 -11.59 14.75 -2.11
CA SER A 121 -11.18 14.10 -3.35
C SER A 121 -10.32 14.97 -4.27
N ASP A 122 -10.33 16.29 -4.06
CA ASP A 122 -9.50 17.22 -4.83
C ASP A 122 -8.01 17.04 -4.47
N TYR A 123 -7.20 16.79 -5.50
CA TYR A 123 -5.76 16.68 -5.41
C TYR A 123 -5.07 17.71 -6.29
N GLU A 124 -4.56 18.76 -5.66
CA GLU A 124 -3.81 19.81 -6.34
C GLU A 124 -2.35 19.44 -6.54
N LEU A 125 -1.89 19.54 -7.79
CA LEU A 125 -0.53 19.22 -8.19
C LEU A 125 0.02 20.27 -9.14
N GLU A 126 1.30 20.57 -9.00
CA GLU A 126 2.06 21.25 -10.04
C GLU A 126 2.60 20.23 -11.03
N ILE A 127 2.07 20.24 -12.25
CA ILE A 127 2.46 19.31 -13.31
C ILE A 127 3.11 20.07 -14.45
N THR A 128 4.25 19.56 -14.91
CA THR A 128 4.96 20.02 -16.10
C THR A 128 4.27 19.49 -17.35
N CYS A 129 3.78 20.39 -18.20
CA CYS A 129 3.20 20.02 -19.48
C CYS A 129 4.24 19.31 -20.38
N PRO A 130 3.93 18.12 -20.92
CA PRO A 130 4.89 17.37 -21.75
C PRO A 130 5.21 18.06 -23.08
N GLU A 131 4.28 18.86 -23.61
CA GLU A 131 4.43 19.55 -24.90
C GLU A 131 5.27 20.83 -24.78
N CYS A 132 4.92 21.74 -23.85
CA CYS A 132 5.59 23.04 -23.75
C CYS A 132 6.57 23.17 -22.57
N SER A 133 6.72 22.13 -21.75
CA SER A 133 7.61 22.07 -20.59
C SER A 133 7.36 23.13 -19.49
N LYS A 134 6.22 23.83 -19.54
CA LYS A 134 5.80 24.76 -18.48
C LYS A 134 4.98 24.05 -17.43
N SER A 135 5.24 24.36 -16.16
CA SER A 135 4.51 23.84 -15.03
C SER A 135 3.26 24.66 -14.74
N SER A 136 2.18 23.99 -14.36
CA SER A 136 0.92 24.64 -13.96
C SER A 136 0.26 23.85 -12.84
N LYS A 137 -0.42 24.57 -11.94
CA LYS A 137 -1.25 23.96 -10.91
C LYS A 137 -2.52 23.41 -11.54
N ASN A 138 -2.81 22.14 -11.30
CA ASN A 138 -4.01 21.45 -11.75
C ASN A 138 -4.64 20.75 -10.54
N SER A 139 -5.97 20.71 -10.50
CA SER A 139 -6.73 19.93 -9.51
C SER A 139 -7.30 18.69 -10.18
N PHE A 140 -7.13 17.54 -9.54
CA PHE A 140 -7.60 16.24 -10.02
C PHE A 140 -8.56 15.62 -9.02
N ASP A 141 -9.70 15.12 -9.49
CA ASP A 141 -10.68 14.43 -8.63
C ASP A 141 -10.30 12.95 -8.48
N LEU A 142 -9.75 12.60 -7.32
CA LEU A 142 -9.33 11.23 -7.00
C LEU A 142 -10.48 10.23 -6.99
N SER A 143 -11.74 10.67 -6.83
CA SER A 143 -12.90 9.78 -6.84
C SER A 143 -13.22 9.20 -8.22
N THR A 144 -12.69 9.82 -9.27
CA THR A 144 -12.90 9.39 -10.66
C THR A 144 -11.90 8.32 -11.13
N LEU A 145 -10.86 8.05 -10.34
CA LEU A 145 -9.82 7.09 -10.68
C LEU A 145 -10.39 5.68 -10.76
N SER A 146 -10.01 4.96 -11.81
CA SER A 146 -10.54 3.62 -12.07
C SER A 146 -9.72 2.52 -11.40
N ILE A 147 -10.36 1.42 -11.02
CA ILE A 147 -9.68 0.27 -10.44
C ILE A 147 -9.30 -0.72 -11.53
N LYS A 148 -8.01 -0.98 -11.65
CA LYS A 148 -7.46 -2.04 -12.47
C LYS A 148 -7.46 -3.35 -11.69
N ARG A 149 -8.35 -4.27 -12.09
CA ARG A 149 -8.49 -5.57 -11.43
C ARG A 149 -7.39 -6.54 -11.82
N LEU A 150 -7.17 -7.53 -10.97
CA LEU A 150 -6.31 -8.67 -11.30
C LEU A 150 -7.00 -9.48 -12.41
N VAL A 151 -6.30 -9.62 -13.54
CA VAL A 151 -6.80 -10.34 -14.73
C VAL A 151 -5.94 -11.55 -15.10
N VAL A 152 -4.78 -11.71 -14.45
CA VAL A 152 -3.90 -12.86 -14.64
C VAL A 152 -4.10 -13.85 -13.51
N ASP A 153 -4.17 -15.13 -13.88
CA ASP A 153 -4.29 -16.20 -12.90
C ASP A 153 -2.94 -16.45 -12.21
N PRO A 154 -2.92 -16.55 -10.86
CA PRO A 154 -1.73 -17.00 -10.16
C PRO A 154 -1.45 -18.48 -10.46
N VAL A 155 -0.24 -18.93 -10.17
CA VAL A 155 0.13 -20.37 -10.26
C VAL A 155 -0.77 -21.24 -9.37
N GLU A 156 -1.23 -20.68 -8.25
CA GLU A 156 -2.16 -21.30 -7.31
C GLU A 156 -2.97 -20.20 -6.60
N ILE A 157 -4.26 -20.46 -6.37
CA ILE A 157 -5.11 -19.56 -5.59
C ILE A 157 -4.55 -19.42 -4.18
N GLY A 158 -4.48 -18.19 -3.69
CA GLY A 158 -3.92 -17.84 -2.40
C GLY A 158 -2.40 -17.67 -2.40
N VAL A 159 -1.76 -17.69 -3.58
CA VAL A 159 -0.33 -17.47 -3.73
C VAL A 159 -0.06 -16.31 -4.69
N ASN A 160 0.69 -15.30 -4.23
CA ASN A 160 1.21 -14.22 -5.06
C ASN A 160 2.43 -14.73 -5.84
N GLU A 161 2.19 -15.57 -6.85
CA GLU A 161 3.20 -16.11 -7.75
C GLU A 161 2.58 -16.31 -9.15
N PHE A 162 3.31 -15.91 -10.18
CA PHE A 162 2.90 -15.93 -11.58
C PHE A 162 4.05 -16.43 -12.44
N GLU A 163 3.73 -17.09 -13.55
CA GLU A 163 4.72 -17.70 -14.43
C GLU A 163 4.84 -16.94 -15.76
N VAL A 164 6.06 -16.64 -16.17
CA VAL A 164 6.36 -15.87 -17.39
C VAL A 164 7.49 -16.54 -18.17
N GLU A 165 7.26 -16.81 -19.45
CA GLU A 165 8.32 -17.28 -20.35
C GLU A 165 9.10 -16.10 -20.94
N LEU A 166 10.42 -16.13 -20.81
CA LEU A 166 11.28 -15.07 -21.35
C LEU A 166 11.48 -15.21 -22.86
N PRO A 167 11.37 -14.10 -23.63
CA PRO A 167 11.37 -14.16 -25.08
C PRO A 167 12.71 -14.57 -25.70
N VAL A 168 13.85 -14.23 -25.08
CA VAL A 168 15.20 -14.51 -25.60
C VAL A 168 15.77 -15.77 -24.98
N THR A 169 15.87 -15.82 -23.64
CA THR A 169 16.49 -16.98 -22.96
C THR A 169 15.62 -18.22 -22.94
N LYS A 170 14.31 -18.09 -23.25
CA LYS A 170 13.32 -19.17 -23.17
C LYS A 170 13.22 -19.82 -21.79
N LYS A 171 13.72 -19.13 -20.76
CA LYS A 171 13.61 -19.56 -19.38
C LYS A 171 12.26 -19.16 -18.85
N THR A 172 11.64 -20.08 -18.14
CA THR A 172 10.43 -19.80 -17.37
C THR A 172 10.82 -19.17 -16.04
N VAL A 173 10.18 -18.05 -15.70
CA VAL A 173 10.47 -17.26 -14.51
C VAL A 173 9.21 -17.17 -13.67
N LYS A 174 9.34 -17.46 -12.38
CA LYS A 174 8.30 -17.25 -11.38
C LYS A 174 8.48 -15.87 -10.79
N VAL A 175 7.45 -15.03 -10.88
CA VAL A 175 7.45 -13.65 -10.40
C VAL A 175 6.29 -13.42 -9.43
N ARG A 176 6.39 -12.35 -8.65
CA ARG A 176 5.33 -11.88 -7.76
C ARG A 176 5.22 -10.36 -7.77
N PHE A 177 4.04 -9.87 -7.40
CA PHE A 177 3.86 -8.45 -7.10
C PHE A 177 4.54 -8.10 -5.77
N LEU A 178 5.03 -6.87 -5.66
CA LEU A 178 5.69 -6.40 -4.45
C LEU A 178 4.64 -6.12 -3.37
N THR A 179 5.04 -6.30 -2.12
CA THR A 179 4.19 -5.99 -0.96
C THR A 179 4.70 -4.77 -0.21
N GLY A 180 3.90 -4.26 0.72
CA GLY A 180 4.33 -3.17 1.60
C GLY A 180 5.61 -3.46 2.37
N LYS A 181 5.84 -4.74 2.70
CA LYS A 181 7.11 -5.20 3.27
C LYS A 181 8.29 -4.94 2.32
N ASP A 182 8.14 -5.25 1.05
CA ASP A 182 9.20 -5.03 0.07
C ASP A 182 9.52 -3.56 -0.09
N GLU A 183 8.51 -2.71 -0.22
CA GLU A 183 8.68 -1.26 -0.36
C GLU A 183 9.44 -0.67 0.83
N ARG A 184 9.05 -1.04 2.05
CA ARG A 184 9.71 -0.58 3.27
C ARG A 184 11.18 -1.02 3.34
N GLU A 185 11.45 -2.26 2.96
CA GLU A 185 12.83 -2.75 2.88
C GLU A 185 13.63 -2.05 1.75
N MET A 186 13.01 -1.77 0.59
CA MET A 186 13.62 -1.01 -0.50
C MET A 186 13.99 0.39 -0.05
N MET A 187 13.08 1.08 0.65
CA MET A 187 13.32 2.40 1.20
C MET A 187 14.49 2.38 2.19
N THR A 188 14.50 1.42 3.12
CA THR A 188 15.57 1.26 4.10
C THR A 188 16.94 1.01 3.45
N ILE A 189 16.99 0.15 2.41
CA ILE A 189 18.23 -0.13 1.68
C ILE A 189 18.68 1.09 0.87
N SER A 190 17.75 1.78 0.21
CA SER A 190 18.02 3.00 -0.54
C SER A 190 18.63 4.08 0.35
N GLU A 191 18.07 4.30 1.54
CA GLU A 191 18.66 5.24 2.51
C GLU A 191 20.06 4.84 2.97
N ARG A 192 20.32 3.55 3.19
CA ARG A 192 21.65 3.05 3.56
C ARG A 192 22.65 3.27 2.43
N LYS A 193 22.29 2.94 1.19
CA LYS A 193 23.12 3.18 -0.01
C LYS A 193 23.49 4.66 -0.13
N LYS A 194 22.51 5.57 0.03
CA LYS A 194 22.71 7.02 0.02
C LYS A 194 23.72 7.47 1.09
N LYS A 195 23.58 6.99 2.34
CA LYS A 195 24.50 7.31 3.44
C LYS A 195 25.92 6.78 3.23
N SER A 196 26.06 5.66 2.51
CA SER A 196 27.36 5.04 2.19
C SER A 196 28.03 5.64 0.94
N GLY A 197 27.45 6.66 0.30
CA GLY A 197 28.01 7.28 -0.91
C GLY A 197 27.91 6.42 -2.18
N LEU A 198 27.25 5.27 -2.11
CA LEU A 198 27.00 4.39 -3.25
C LEU A 198 25.75 4.87 -3.98
N ASN A 199 25.90 5.88 -4.83
CA ASN A 199 24.80 6.46 -5.60
C ASN A 199 24.59 5.72 -6.94
N THR A 200 24.47 4.38 -6.89
CA THR A 200 24.20 3.59 -8.10
C THR A 200 22.69 3.48 -8.30
N GLU A 201 22.16 4.21 -9.28
CA GLU A 201 20.77 4.07 -9.73
C GLU A 201 20.55 2.64 -10.26
N SER A 202 19.90 1.82 -9.44
CA SER A 202 19.68 0.39 -9.70
C SER A 202 18.20 0.02 -9.52
N ALA A 203 17.29 0.97 -9.74
CA ALA A 203 15.86 0.80 -9.47
C ALA A 203 15.24 -0.40 -10.21
N ILE A 204 15.59 -0.59 -11.48
CA ILE A 204 15.09 -1.72 -12.28
C ILE A 204 15.56 -3.06 -11.72
N THR A 205 16.87 -3.20 -11.48
CA THR A 205 17.44 -4.45 -11.00
C THR A 205 17.04 -4.74 -9.55
N ASP A 206 16.91 -3.71 -8.71
CA ASP A 206 16.39 -3.84 -7.34
C ASP A 206 14.92 -4.31 -7.33
N ARG A 207 14.05 -3.77 -8.21
CA ARG A 207 12.66 -4.23 -8.37
C ARG A 207 12.62 -5.68 -8.86
N LEU A 208 13.34 -6.00 -9.94
CA LEU A 208 13.35 -7.36 -10.50
C LEU A 208 13.89 -8.40 -9.52
N ASN A 209 14.93 -8.07 -8.74
CA ASN A 209 15.48 -8.95 -7.71
C ASN A 209 14.48 -9.30 -6.60
N ARG A 210 13.50 -8.42 -6.34
CA ARG A 210 12.46 -8.65 -5.33
C ARG A 210 11.24 -9.34 -5.88
N SER A 211 10.90 -9.05 -7.14
CA SER A 211 9.77 -9.66 -7.84
C SER A 211 10.06 -11.08 -8.31
N ILE A 212 11.30 -11.43 -8.69
CA ILE A 212 11.62 -12.77 -9.18
C ILE A 212 11.81 -13.74 -8.01
N LEU A 213 11.04 -14.81 -8.02
CA LEU A 213 11.09 -15.90 -7.05
C LEU A 213 11.97 -17.05 -7.52
N ALA A 214 11.90 -17.40 -8.82
CA ALA A 214 12.69 -18.47 -9.41
C ALA A 214 12.96 -18.25 -10.90
N VAL A 215 14.05 -18.83 -11.40
CA VAL A 215 14.38 -18.91 -12.83
C VAL A 215 14.64 -20.37 -13.19
N GLY A 216 13.70 -21.01 -13.87
CA GLY A 216 13.61 -22.47 -13.94
C GLY A 216 13.54 -23.06 -12.52
N ASP A 217 14.40 -24.02 -12.22
CA ASP A 217 14.49 -24.65 -10.88
C ASP A 217 15.35 -23.86 -9.88
N ILE A 218 15.91 -22.72 -10.27
CA ILE A 218 16.85 -21.95 -9.44
C ILE A 218 16.08 -20.97 -8.56
N THR A 219 16.11 -21.18 -7.25
CA THR A 219 15.52 -20.31 -6.21
C THR A 219 16.57 -19.55 -5.36
N ASP A 220 17.86 -19.82 -5.60
CA ASP A 220 18.95 -19.16 -4.87
C ASP A 220 19.03 -17.67 -5.22
N LYS A 221 18.88 -16.80 -4.21
CA LYS A 221 18.82 -15.34 -4.38
C LYS A 221 20.09 -14.74 -4.98
N ASN A 222 21.27 -15.31 -4.71
CA ASN A 222 22.52 -14.80 -5.28
C ASN A 222 22.61 -15.13 -6.76
N LYS A 223 22.24 -16.36 -7.14
CA LYS A 223 22.17 -16.78 -8.55
C LYS A 223 21.11 -15.99 -9.32
N ILE A 224 19.95 -15.74 -8.72
CA ILE A 224 18.91 -14.88 -9.32
C ILE A 224 19.43 -13.46 -9.52
N SER A 225 20.13 -12.88 -8.52
CA SER A 225 20.73 -11.55 -8.64
C SER A 225 21.78 -11.47 -9.75
N MET A 226 22.60 -12.52 -9.90
CA MET A 226 23.51 -12.63 -11.04
C MET A 226 22.75 -12.74 -12.37
N PHE A 227 21.67 -13.51 -12.42
CA PHE A 227 20.83 -13.60 -13.61
C PHE A 227 20.24 -12.24 -13.98
N VAL A 228 19.60 -11.54 -13.04
CA VAL A 228 19.00 -10.21 -13.26
C VAL A 228 20.02 -9.18 -13.76
N ARG A 229 21.25 -9.21 -13.24
CA ARG A 229 22.32 -8.30 -13.69
C ARG A 229 22.82 -8.58 -15.10
N ASN A 230 22.75 -9.82 -15.56
CA ASN A 230 23.31 -10.25 -16.84
C ASN A 230 22.23 -10.63 -17.87
N MET A 231 20.94 -10.46 -17.54
CA MET A 231 19.85 -10.87 -18.42
C MET A 231 19.75 -9.97 -19.67
N PRO A 232 19.35 -10.51 -20.82
CA PRO A 232 19.10 -9.70 -22.01
C PRO A 232 18.06 -8.60 -21.74
N VAL A 233 18.29 -7.41 -22.30
CA VAL A 233 17.39 -6.25 -22.12
C VAL A 233 15.95 -6.56 -22.57
N ARG A 234 15.76 -7.37 -23.62
CA ARG A 234 14.43 -7.80 -24.08
C ARG A 234 13.70 -8.65 -23.04
N ASP A 235 14.41 -9.51 -22.33
CA ASP A 235 13.84 -10.32 -21.25
C ASP A 235 13.48 -9.44 -20.05
N SER A 236 14.37 -8.52 -19.66
CA SER A 236 14.10 -7.54 -18.60
C SER A 236 12.87 -6.67 -18.93
N LEU A 237 12.76 -6.21 -20.18
CA LEU A 237 11.61 -5.44 -20.65
C LEU A 237 10.32 -6.27 -20.61
N SER A 238 10.38 -7.54 -21.01
CA SER A 238 9.23 -8.45 -20.97
C SER A 238 8.71 -8.63 -19.55
N LEU A 239 9.60 -8.87 -18.57
CA LEU A 239 9.20 -9.01 -17.16
C LEU A 239 8.60 -7.71 -16.61
N ARG A 240 9.21 -6.56 -16.91
CA ARG A 240 8.68 -5.26 -16.47
C ARG A 240 7.29 -5.02 -17.03
N LYS A 241 7.10 -5.21 -18.34
CA LYS A 241 5.77 -5.09 -18.97
C LYS A 241 4.76 -6.06 -18.37
N PHE A 242 5.16 -7.30 -18.07
CA PHE A 242 4.27 -8.25 -17.41
C PHE A 242 3.82 -7.73 -16.05
N LEU A 243 4.77 -7.31 -15.19
CA LEU A 243 4.45 -6.78 -13.87
C LEU A 243 3.56 -5.53 -13.98
N ASP A 244 3.95 -4.54 -14.79
CA ASP A 244 3.23 -3.27 -14.94
C ASP A 244 1.81 -3.47 -15.51
N ASN A 245 1.63 -4.40 -16.46
CA ASN A 245 0.34 -4.63 -17.10
C ASN A 245 -0.60 -5.49 -16.27
N HIS A 246 -0.10 -6.37 -15.41
CA HIS A 246 -0.95 -7.32 -14.67
C HIS A 246 -1.04 -7.04 -13.18
N GLU A 247 -0.18 -6.17 -12.62
CA GLU A 247 -0.32 -5.73 -11.24
C GLU A 247 -1.67 -5.00 -11.08
N PRO A 248 -2.57 -5.52 -10.23
CA PRO A 248 -3.83 -4.87 -9.95
C PRO A 248 -3.58 -3.64 -9.08
N GLY A 249 -4.39 -2.61 -9.22
CA GLY A 249 -4.21 -1.36 -8.50
C GLY A 249 -5.26 -0.32 -8.86
N VAL A 250 -4.94 0.94 -8.62
CA VAL A 250 -5.71 2.09 -9.11
C VAL A 250 -4.97 2.69 -10.30
N ASP A 251 -5.70 3.00 -11.37
CA ASP A 251 -5.15 3.72 -12.50
C ASP A 251 -4.95 5.18 -12.09
N MET A 252 -3.68 5.58 -11.92
CA MET A 252 -3.31 6.91 -11.47
C MET A 252 -3.22 7.92 -12.62
N LYS A 253 -3.75 7.58 -13.80
CA LYS A 253 -3.77 8.48 -14.95
C LYS A 253 -4.95 9.42 -14.88
N SER A 254 -4.70 10.69 -15.18
CA SER A 254 -5.75 11.69 -15.35
C SER A 254 -5.42 12.62 -16.51
N HIS A 255 -6.44 13.32 -17.03
CA HIS A 255 -6.26 14.31 -18.06
C HIS A 255 -5.99 15.67 -17.42
N MET A 256 -5.01 16.40 -17.96
CA MET A 256 -4.78 17.81 -17.68
C MET A 256 -4.97 18.64 -18.95
N THR A 257 -5.37 19.90 -18.78
CA THR A 257 -5.35 20.90 -19.85
C THR A 257 -4.32 21.97 -19.51
N CYS A 258 -3.29 22.12 -20.34
CA CYS A 258 -2.23 23.09 -20.06
C CYS A 258 -2.76 24.53 -20.18
N THR A 259 -2.57 25.33 -19.13
CA THR A 259 -2.97 26.74 -19.11
C THR A 259 -2.13 27.63 -20.03
N HIS A 260 -0.99 27.13 -20.54
CA HIS A 260 -0.06 27.90 -21.37
C HIS A 260 -0.15 27.63 -22.87
N CYS A 261 -0.35 26.37 -23.27
CA CYS A 261 -0.44 25.98 -24.68
C CYS A 261 -1.78 25.32 -25.05
N HIS A 262 -2.70 25.18 -24.09
CA HIS A 262 -4.02 24.55 -24.25
C HIS A 262 -4.00 23.08 -24.70
N GLU A 263 -2.84 22.43 -24.67
CA GLU A 263 -2.72 21.00 -24.94
C GLU A 263 -3.42 20.19 -23.85
N GLU A 264 -4.20 19.20 -24.27
CA GLU A 264 -4.74 18.17 -23.39
C GLU A 264 -3.78 17.00 -23.35
N SER A 265 -3.41 16.55 -22.15
CA SER A 265 -2.46 15.45 -22.00
C SER A 265 -2.89 14.53 -20.87
N GLU A 266 -2.72 13.23 -21.08
CA GLU A 266 -2.78 12.26 -20.00
C GLU A 266 -1.48 12.34 -19.17
N VAL A 267 -1.63 12.42 -17.86
CA VAL A 267 -0.54 12.54 -16.90
C VAL A 267 -0.74 11.57 -15.74
N ASP A 268 0.37 11.06 -15.21
CA ASP A 268 0.38 10.20 -14.04
C ASP A 268 0.34 11.06 -12.76
N LEU A 269 -0.60 10.75 -11.86
CA LEU A 269 -0.72 11.39 -10.55
C LEU A 269 0.21 10.69 -9.55
N PRO A 270 1.28 11.37 -9.07
CA PRO A 270 2.21 10.77 -8.12
C PRO A 270 1.59 10.65 -6.73
N ILE A 271 1.81 9.52 -6.05
CA ILE A 271 1.60 9.40 -4.60
C ILE A 271 2.90 9.83 -3.90
N GLY A 272 3.13 11.15 -3.87
CA GLY A 272 4.33 11.77 -3.30
C GLY A 272 4.13 12.28 -1.88
N ALA A 273 5.11 13.04 -1.37
CA ALA A 273 4.97 13.71 -0.08
C ALA A 273 3.74 14.65 -0.05
N SER A 274 3.50 15.40 -1.12
CA SER A 274 2.33 16.30 -1.20
C SER A 274 0.97 15.57 -1.17
N PHE A 275 0.93 14.24 -1.29
CA PHE A 275 -0.32 13.48 -1.31
C PHE A 275 -1.09 13.62 0.01
N PHE A 276 -0.41 13.48 1.14
CA PHE A 276 -1.00 13.73 2.48
C PHE A 276 -0.60 15.09 3.06
N TRP A 277 0.33 15.82 2.43
CA TRP A 277 0.80 17.12 2.90
C TRP A 277 0.73 18.20 1.79
N PRO A 278 -0.47 18.60 1.33
CA PRO A 278 -0.62 19.55 0.22
C PRO A 278 -0.06 20.96 0.53
N ASP A 279 0.00 21.35 1.81
CA ASP A 279 0.43 22.69 2.26
C ASP A 279 1.81 22.74 2.96
N ALA A 280 2.60 21.65 2.89
CA ALA A 280 3.93 21.57 3.54
C ALA A 280 5.10 22.02 2.67
#